data_AF-A0A4Q9GF76-F1
#
_entry.id   AF-A0A4Q9GF76-F1
#
_cell.length_a   1.000
_cell.length_b   1.000
_cell.length_c   1.000
_cell.angle_alpha   90.00
_cell.angle_beta   90.00
_cell.angle_gamma   90.00
#
_symmetry.space_group_name_H-M   'P 1'
#
loop_
_entity.id
_entity.type
_entity.pdbx_description
1 polymer ?
#
loop_
_entity_poly.entity_id
_entity_poly.type
_entity_poly.pdbx_seq_one_letter_code
_entity_poly.pdbx_strand_id
1 'polypeptide(L)'
;MKTNTTPRVGTNDPVLQRELREHATQINLISEGRIAGFYTALTAAPTSGAWMQGDSVKNSTPSELGAAASKYVIEGWVCVVSGTPGTWVQKRCLTGN
;
A
#
# COMPACT_ATOMS: atom_id res chain seq x y z
N MET A 1 8.37 -0.84 -20.58
CA MET A 1 9.84 -0.72 -20.54
C MET A 1 10.29 -1.04 -19.13
N LYS A 2 11.30 -1.90 -18.91
CA LYS A 2 11.85 -2.16 -17.57
C LYS A 2 13.08 -1.29 -17.33
N THR A 3 13.12 -0.63 -16.19
CA THR A 3 14.30 0.10 -15.71
C THR A 3 15.35 -0.90 -15.22
N ASN A 4 16.62 -0.58 -15.45
CA ASN A 4 17.73 -1.45 -15.06
C ASN A 4 17.96 -1.38 -13.54
N THR A 5 17.85 -2.52 -12.86
CA THR A 5 18.08 -2.64 -11.41
C THR A 5 19.55 -2.73 -11.03
N THR A 6 20.48 -2.75 -11.99
CA THR A 6 21.94 -2.69 -11.75
C THR A 6 22.49 -1.41 -12.37
N PRO A 7 22.51 -0.29 -11.62
CA PRO A 7 22.89 1.02 -12.15
C PRO A 7 24.30 1.01 -12.73
N ARG A 8 24.46 1.54 -13.94
CA ARG A 8 25.76 1.72 -14.61
C ARG A 8 26.06 3.21 -14.72
N VAL A 9 26.24 3.84 -13.56
CA VAL A 9 26.55 5.26 -13.46
C VAL A 9 28.07 5.46 -13.38
N GLY A 10 28.59 6.57 -13.89
CA GLY A 10 30.02 6.87 -13.89
C GLY A 10 30.62 7.11 -12.49
N THR A 11 29.78 7.24 -11.46
CA THR A 11 30.18 7.44 -10.07
C THR A 11 30.11 6.12 -9.30
N ASN A 12 31.22 5.71 -8.69
CA ASN A 12 31.32 4.51 -7.85
C ASN A 12 30.93 4.79 -6.39
N ASP A 13 29.80 5.44 -6.17
CA ASP A 13 29.25 5.67 -4.83
C ASP A 13 28.25 4.55 -4.48
N PRO A 14 28.53 3.72 -3.46
CA PRO A 14 27.67 2.59 -3.10
C PRO A 14 26.29 3.02 -2.59
N VAL A 15 26.16 4.19 -1.97
CA VAL A 15 24.87 4.70 -1.47
C VAL A 15 24.00 5.11 -2.64
N LEU A 16 24.54 5.91 -3.56
CA LEU A 16 23.81 6.33 -4.76
C LEU A 16 23.37 5.12 -5.61
N GLN A 17 24.24 4.13 -5.77
CA GLN A 17 23.91 2.91 -6.52
C GLN A 17 22.81 2.08 -5.84
N ARG A 18 22.71 2.09 -4.51
CA ARG A 18 21.60 1.47 -3.79
C ARG A 18 20.29 2.20 -4.06
N GLU A 19 20.25 3.52 -3.87
CA GLU A 19 19.03 4.32 -4.08
C GLU A 19 18.47 4.14 -5.51
N LEU A 20 19.34 4.20 -6.52
CA LEU A 20 18.94 3.99 -7.92
C LEU A 20 18.36 2.60 -8.17
N ARG A 21 18.90 1.56 -7.52
CA ARG A 21 18.40 0.19 -7.62
C ARG A 21 17.03 0.06 -6.95
N GLU A 22 16.86 0.65 -5.78
CA GLU A 22 15.58 0.62 -5.05
C GLU A 22 14.48 1.35 -5.82
N HIS A 23 14.77 2.53 -6.37
CA HIS A 23 13.85 3.25 -7.26
C HIS A 23 13.51 2.46 -8.53
N ALA A 24 14.51 1.88 -9.21
CA ALA A 24 14.28 1.06 -10.39
C ALA A 24 13.36 -0.14 -10.08
N THR A 25 13.52 -0.74 -8.91
CA THR A 25 12.69 -1.84 -8.44
C THR A 25 11.25 -1.39 -8.23
N GLN A 26 11.04 -0.28 -7.52
CA GLN A 26 9.70 0.28 -7.31
C GLN A 26 8.99 0.64 -8.63
N ILE A 27 9.69 1.28 -9.57
CA ILE A 27 9.14 1.65 -10.89
C ILE A 27 8.73 0.40 -11.66
N ASN A 28 9.58 -0.62 -11.69
CA ASN A 28 9.28 -1.88 -12.39
C ASN A 28 8.04 -2.56 -11.78
N LEU A 29 7.96 -2.65 -10.45
CA LEU A 29 6.79 -3.22 -9.77
C LEU A 29 5.50 -2.49 -10.14
N ILE A 30 5.51 -1.15 -10.15
CA ILE A 30 4.35 -0.34 -10.57
C ILE A 30 3.96 -0.67 -12.02
N SER A 31 4.94 -0.71 -12.94
CA SER A 31 4.68 -1.01 -14.36
C SER A 31 4.15 -2.44 -14.61
N GLU A 32 4.40 -3.36 -13.67
CA GLU A 32 3.94 -4.75 -13.71
C GLU A 32 2.63 -4.95 -12.91
N GLY A 33 1.98 -3.87 -12.49
CA GLY A 33 0.71 -3.91 -11.75
C GLY A 33 0.86 -4.31 -10.27
N ARG A 34 2.10 -4.45 -9.77
CA ARG A 34 2.39 -4.72 -8.36
C ARG A 34 2.68 -3.42 -7.62
N ILE A 35 1.72 -2.96 -6.83
CA ILE A 35 1.93 -1.77 -5.99
C ILE A 35 2.44 -2.22 -4.61
N ALA A 36 3.77 -2.21 -4.44
CA ALA A 36 4.47 -2.52 -3.19
C ALA A 36 4.96 -1.25 -2.44
N GLY A 37 4.34 -0.10 -2.69
CA GLY A 37 4.77 1.21 -2.16
C GLY A 37 4.03 1.70 -0.90
N PHE A 38 3.17 0.89 -0.29
CA PHE A 38 2.40 1.30 0.88
C PHE A 38 3.17 0.99 2.16
N TYR A 39 4.12 1.86 2.52
CA TYR A 39 4.86 1.76 3.78
C TYR A 39 3.98 1.94 5.03
N THR A 40 2.78 2.47 4.85
CA THR A 40 1.76 2.64 5.88
C THR A 40 0.69 1.55 5.85
N ALA A 41 0.86 0.47 5.07
CA ALA A 41 -0.08 -0.63 5.08
C ALA A 41 -0.11 -1.31 6.46
N LEU A 42 -1.31 -1.60 6.96
CA LEU A 42 -1.53 -2.19 8.27
C LEU A 42 -2.39 -3.44 8.16
N THR A 43 -2.34 -4.30 9.18
CA THR A 43 -3.21 -5.47 9.31
C THR A 43 -4.58 -5.14 9.90
N ALA A 44 -4.75 -3.93 10.45
CA ALA A 44 -5.99 -3.41 11.03
C ALA A 44 -6.10 -1.89 10.86
N ALA A 45 -7.27 -1.33 11.12
CA ALA A 45 -7.45 0.13 11.20
C ALA A 45 -6.50 0.75 12.24
N PRO A 46 -5.95 1.95 11.99
CA PRO A 46 -5.11 2.65 12.97
C PRO A 46 -5.79 2.80 14.34
N THR A 47 -5.05 2.46 15.40
CA THR A 47 -5.47 2.65 16.79
C THR A 47 -4.72 3.80 17.50
N SER A 48 -3.74 4.40 16.82
CA SER A 48 -2.92 5.51 17.31
C SER A 48 -2.48 6.44 16.17
N GLY A 49 -1.85 7.56 16.51
CA GLY A 49 -1.38 8.58 15.55
C GLY A 49 -2.43 9.63 15.25
N ALA A 50 -2.05 10.78 14.70
CA ALA A 50 -2.99 11.82 14.29
C ALA A 50 -3.36 11.63 12.82
N TRP A 51 -4.66 11.57 12.52
CA TRP A 51 -5.17 11.32 11.19
C TRP A 51 -6.30 12.30 10.85
N MET A 52 -6.38 12.67 9.58
CA MET A 52 -7.37 13.58 9.05
C MET A 52 -8.45 12.81 8.29
N GLN A 53 -9.68 13.33 8.31
CA GLN A 53 -10.76 12.81 7.47
C GLN A 53 -10.30 12.76 6.00
N GLY A 54 -10.53 11.62 5.35
CA GLY A 54 -10.09 11.33 3.98
C GLY A 54 -8.81 10.52 3.91
N ASP A 55 -8.00 10.47 4.97
CA ASP A 55 -6.82 9.61 5.03
C ASP A 55 -7.20 8.14 4.82
N SER A 56 -6.31 7.38 4.18
CA SER A 56 -6.55 5.97 3.96
C SER A 56 -5.33 5.11 4.16
N VAL A 57 -5.58 3.91 4.64
CA VAL A 57 -4.57 2.90 4.94
C VAL A 57 -4.95 1.62 4.20
N LYS A 58 -3.98 1.01 3.52
CA LYS A 58 -4.17 -0.26 2.81
C LYS A 58 -4.10 -1.43 3.78
N ASN A 59 -4.94 -2.45 3.57
CA ASN A 59 -4.82 -3.71 4.28
C ASN A 59 -3.65 -4.52 3.72
N SER A 60 -2.65 -4.82 4.54
CA SER A 60 -1.49 -5.63 4.15
C SER A 60 -1.78 -7.14 4.09
N THR A 61 -2.89 -7.57 4.68
CA THR A 61 -3.31 -8.99 4.76
C THR A 61 -4.80 -9.12 4.40
N PRO A 62 -5.17 -8.88 3.12
CA PRO A 62 -6.56 -9.00 2.71
C PRO A 62 -7.03 -10.46 2.79
N SER A 63 -8.24 -10.66 3.32
CA SER A 63 -8.93 -11.94 3.38
C SER A 63 -10.35 -11.79 2.83
N GLU A 64 -10.85 -12.84 2.17
CA GLU A 64 -12.24 -12.91 1.74
C GLU A 64 -13.15 -13.26 2.93
N LEU A 65 -14.23 -12.51 3.09
CA LEU A 65 -15.19 -12.60 4.18
C LEU A 65 -16.62 -12.56 3.63
N GLY A 66 -17.61 -12.87 4.45
CA GLY A 66 -19.03 -12.82 4.08
C GLY A 66 -19.63 -14.18 3.74
N ALA A 67 -20.94 -14.19 3.47
CA ALA A 67 -21.67 -15.38 3.04
C ALA A 67 -21.68 -15.50 1.51
N ALA A 68 -22.02 -16.68 0.98
CA ALA A 68 -22.18 -16.90 -0.46
C ALA A 68 -23.09 -15.82 -1.10
N ALA A 69 -22.74 -15.38 -2.31
CA ALA A 69 -23.37 -14.28 -3.05
C ALA A 69 -23.26 -12.88 -2.39
N SER A 70 -22.51 -12.73 -1.30
CA SER A 70 -22.26 -11.46 -0.62
C SER A 70 -20.83 -11.34 -0.10
N LYS A 71 -19.91 -12.11 -0.70
CA LYS A 71 -18.52 -12.10 -0.28
C LYS A 71 -17.82 -10.81 -0.66
N TYR A 72 -16.86 -10.43 0.17
CA TYR A 72 -16.08 -9.22 0.02
C TYR A 72 -14.66 -9.39 0.58
N VAL A 73 -13.76 -8.54 0.13
CA VAL A 73 -12.44 -8.33 0.74
C VAL A 73 -12.38 -6.95 1.41
N ILE A 74 -11.63 -6.85 2.49
CA ILE A 74 -11.28 -5.56 3.09
C ILE A 74 -9.99 -5.08 2.43
N GLU A 75 -10.09 -4.11 1.52
CA GLU A 75 -8.93 -3.55 0.82
C GLU A 75 -8.11 -2.59 1.69
N GLY A 76 -8.76 -2.03 2.71
CA GLY A 76 -8.16 -1.06 3.63
C GLY A 76 -9.20 -0.33 4.46
N TRP A 77 -8.81 0.81 5.00
CA TRP A 77 -9.66 1.67 5.83
C TRP A 77 -9.58 3.13 5.37
N VAL A 78 -10.65 3.88 5.61
CA VAL A 78 -10.69 5.34 5.44
C VAL A 78 -11.08 6.01 6.74
N CYS A 79 -10.39 7.09 7.07
CA CYS A 79 -10.71 7.95 8.20
C CYS A 79 -11.91 8.82 7.80
N VAL A 80 -13.05 8.66 8.49
CA VAL A 80 -14.28 9.44 8.25
C VAL A 80 -14.45 10.61 9.21
N VAL A 81 -13.71 10.61 10.31
CA VAL A 81 -13.66 11.72 11.28
C VAL A 81 -12.23 11.86 11.76
N SER A 82 -11.64 13.07 11.62
CA SER A 82 -10.29 13.38 12.07
C SER A 82 -10.11 13.11 13.58
N GLY A 83 -8.91 12.72 14.00
CA GLY A 83 -8.59 12.55 15.42
C GLY A 83 -7.31 11.78 15.70
N THR A 84 -7.15 11.34 16.94
CA THR A 84 -6.01 10.52 17.42
C THR A 84 -6.49 9.19 17.99
N PRO A 85 -6.89 8.19 17.16
CA PRO A 85 -6.57 8.02 15.73
C PRO A 85 -7.64 8.48 14.72
N GLY A 86 -8.75 9.07 15.15
CA GLY A 86 -9.90 9.34 14.29
C GLY A 86 -10.83 8.13 14.18
N THR A 87 -11.92 8.27 13.43
CA THR A 87 -12.91 7.20 13.22
C THR A 87 -12.68 6.53 11.87
N TRP A 88 -12.50 5.21 11.86
CA TRP A 88 -12.15 4.45 10.67
C TRP A 88 -13.27 3.50 10.23
N VAL A 89 -13.50 3.44 8.92
CA VAL A 89 -14.43 2.48 8.31
C VAL A 89 -13.71 1.59 7.29
N GLN A 90 -14.20 0.37 7.11
CA GLN A 90 -13.64 -0.60 6.16
C GLN A 90 -13.99 -0.23 4.72
N LYS A 91 -12.98 -0.16 3.84
CA LYS A 91 -13.17 -0.14 2.38
C LYS A 91 -13.38 -1.58 1.92
N ARG A 92 -14.64 -1.96 1.71
CA ARG A 92 -15.01 -3.30 1.26
C ARG A 92 -15.18 -3.31 -0.26
N CYS A 93 -14.62 -4.33 -0.89
CA CYS A 93 -14.78 -4.61 -2.31
C CYS A 93 -15.46 -5.97 -2.48
N LEU A 94 -16.60 -5.99 -3.18
CA LEU A 94 -17.34 -7.24 -3.44
C LEU A 94 -16.56 -8.11 -4.43
N THR A 95 -16.48 -9.41 -4.15
CA THR A 95 -15.72 -10.38 -4.97
C THR A 95 -16.57 -11.08 -6.03
N GLY A 96 -17.90 -10.94 -5.96
CA GLY A 96 -18.83 -11.44 -6.98
C GLY A 96 -19.13 -12.95 -6.91
N ASN A 97 -18.85 -13.60 -5.78
CA ASN A 97 -19.10 -15.03 -5.49
C ASN A 97 -19.97 -15.25 -4.24
#